data_AF-A0A3M6UED6-F1
#
_entry.id   AF-A0A3M6UED6-F1
#
_cell.length_a   1.000
_cell.length_b   1.000
_cell.length_c   1.000
_cell.angle_alpha   90.00
_cell.angle_beta   90.00
_cell.angle_gamma   90.00
#
_symmetry.space_group_name_H-M   'P 1'
#
loop_
_entity.id
_entity.type
_entity.pdbx_description
1 polymer ?
#
loop_
_entity_poly.entity_id
_entity_poly.type
_entity_poly.pdbx_seq_one_letter_code
_entity_poly.pdbx_strand_id
1 'polypeptide(L)'
;MTPIEVDVSWQMENSESDDSDECGDKMDVHSEKSDAINKLLILEGHKPLTHALQVPWTDASEKTKRFYTSKMSEFINSLLEVVAPNDAGLLWRALKELRKINQRYDDFKSSESTLLTALIESYKQATHHSASQQILSVIADKLSFTDLHSCSASVRRCMQGLNNYLAGGARAFDELSSIVDKLSEIGLEKDVADRLKESLKSGKQYLKGDYKVHVALESTIPDHCRAFALSDPANSFYQTPCNHEHKVACDRCSSLCQVCVYVSFIIHFHCQLSTIYGQY
;
A
#
# COMPACT_ATOMS: atom_id res chain seq x y z
N MET A 1 -17.81 16.73 44.16
CA MET A 1 -17.10 15.78 43.27
C MET A 1 -16.95 16.43 41.91
N THR A 2 -15.79 17.04 41.69
CA THR A 2 -15.30 17.65 40.45
C THR A 2 -13.77 17.47 40.51
N PRO A 3 -13.10 16.85 39.52
CA PRO A 3 -11.63 16.81 39.45
C PRO A 3 -11.16 18.11 38.77
N ILE A 4 -10.49 19.02 39.48
CA ILE A 4 -9.03 19.11 39.69
C ILE A 4 -8.28 19.26 38.35
N GLU A 5 -8.09 20.53 37.95
CA GLU A 5 -6.98 20.97 37.10
C GLU A 5 -5.69 20.93 37.93
N VAL A 6 -4.63 20.33 37.40
CA VAL A 6 -3.28 20.45 37.95
C VAL A 6 -2.40 21.09 36.91
N ASP A 7 -2.08 22.36 37.16
CA ASP A 7 -0.95 23.09 36.61
C ASP A 7 0.35 22.45 37.12
N VAL A 8 1.27 22.14 36.22
CA VAL A 8 2.56 21.57 36.59
C VAL A 8 3.68 22.29 35.84
N SER A 9 4.05 23.44 36.38
CA SER A 9 5.35 24.08 36.22
C SER A 9 6.39 23.30 37.02
N TRP A 10 7.32 22.59 36.35
CA TRP A 10 8.48 22.00 37.02
C TRP A 10 9.69 22.93 36.89
N GLN A 11 10.05 23.58 37.99
CA GLN A 11 11.37 24.16 38.21
C GLN A 11 12.29 23.13 38.86
N MET A 12 13.57 23.25 38.51
CA MET A 12 14.68 22.39 38.90
C MET A 12 15.01 22.51 40.39
N GLU A 13 15.35 21.38 41.02
CA GLU A 13 16.18 21.34 42.22
C GLU A 13 17.46 20.55 41.94
N ASN A 14 18.58 21.23 42.15
CA ASN A 14 19.94 20.69 42.21
C ASN A 14 20.10 19.93 43.53
N SER A 15 20.72 18.76 43.51
CA SER A 15 21.30 18.14 44.72
C SER A 15 22.72 17.69 44.41
N GLU A 16 23.66 18.35 45.07
CA GLU A 16 25.07 17.96 45.14
C GLU A 16 25.19 16.69 46.02
N SER A 17 25.98 15.72 45.55
CA SER A 17 26.57 14.70 46.41
C SER A 17 27.93 14.32 45.85
N ASP A 18 28.95 14.61 46.64
CA ASP A 18 30.38 14.37 46.43
C ASP A 18 30.73 12.97 46.96
N ASP A 19 31.40 12.14 46.16
CA ASP A 19 32.34 11.12 46.64
C ASP A 19 33.21 10.67 45.47
N SER A 20 34.52 10.78 45.67
CA SER A 20 35.59 10.59 44.68
C SER A 20 36.03 9.14 44.58
N ASP A 21 36.35 8.65 43.38
CA ASP A 21 37.58 7.89 43.11
C ASP A 21 37.85 7.71 41.60
N GLU A 22 39.12 7.89 41.25
CA GLU A 22 39.71 8.09 39.92
C GLU A 22 39.48 6.96 38.89
N CYS A 23 39.28 7.32 37.61
CA CYS A 23 40.16 6.93 36.49
C CYS A 23 39.53 7.27 35.12
N GLY A 24 40.21 8.12 34.35
CA GLY A 24 40.05 8.19 32.89
C GLY A 24 39.46 9.49 32.37
N ASP A 25 40.32 10.49 32.23
CA ASP A 25 40.12 11.68 31.40
C ASP A 25 39.76 11.27 29.95
N LYS A 26 38.46 11.15 29.68
CA LYS A 26 37.87 11.27 28.34
C LYS A 26 36.97 12.49 28.37
N MET A 27 37.62 13.65 28.42
CA MET A 27 37.01 14.95 28.18
C MET A 27 36.06 14.84 26.97
N ASP A 28 34.79 15.17 27.22
CA ASP A 28 33.65 14.92 26.34
C ASP A 28 33.70 15.78 25.06
N VAL A 29 34.33 15.24 24.01
CA VAL A 29 34.46 15.86 22.68
C VAL A 29 33.10 16.18 22.04
N HIS A 30 31.99 15.61 22.52
CA HIS A 30 30.65 15.88 22.02
C HIS A 30 30.05 17.17 22.63
N SER A 31 30.44 17.52 23.85
CA SER A 31 30.01 18.73 24.55
C SER A 31 30.56 20.01 23.90
N GLU A 32 31.87 20.05 23.62
CA GLU A 32 32.53 21.24 23.05
C GLU A 32 32.04 21.61 21.64
N LYS A 33 31.72 20.61 20.80
CA LYS A 33 31.18 20.82 19.45
C LYS A 33 29.76 21.37 19.50
N SER A 34 28.95 20.87 20.42
CA SER A 34 27.59 21.38 20.65
C SER A 34 27.64 22.83 21.14
N ASP A 35 28.60 23.17 22.00
CA ASP A 35 28.80 24.53 22.50
C ASP A 35 29.23 25.50 21.40
N ALA A 36 30.14 25.09 20.50
CA ALA A 36 30.53 25.90 19.35
C ALA A 36 29.36 26.18 18.41
N ILE A 37 28.51 25.17 18.16
CA ILE A 37 27.29 25.31 17.36
C ILE A 37 26.29 26.25 18.05
N ASN A 38 26.09 26.09 19.35
CA ASN A 38 25.18 26.94 20.13
C ASN A 38 25.64 28.40 20.16
N LYS A 39 26.94 28.66 20.24
CA LYS A 39 27.50 30.02 20.13
C LYS A 39 27.16 30.66 18.78
N LEU A 40 27.32 29.92 17.68
CA LEU A 40 26.97 30.43 16.34
C LEU A 40 25.47 30.74 16.24
N LEU A 41 24.62 29.83 16.72
CA LEU A 41 23.17 30.02 16.71
C LEU A 41 22.75 31.26 17.53
N ILE A 42 23.37 31.48 18.69
CA ILE A 42 23.07 32.64 19.54
C ILE A 42 23.45 33.94 18.84
N LEU A 43 24.59 33.99 18.13
CA LEU A 43 25.04 35.18 17.39
C LEU A 43 24.05 35.57 16.29
N GLU A 44 23.42 34.59 15.64
CA GLU A 44 22.38 34.79 14.60
C GLU A 44 20.96 34.95 15.18
N GLY A 45 20.81 35.00 16.51
CA GLY A 45 19.52 35.21 17.18
C GLY A 45 18.64 33.95 17.30
N HIS A 46 19.19 32.77 17.06
CA HIS A 46 18.49 31.48 17.20
C HIS A 46 18.63 30.90 18.61
N LYS A 47 17.62 30.12 19.05
CA LYS A 47 17.66 29.41 20.33
C LYS A 47 18.77 28.34 20.35
N PRO A 48 19.47 28.09 21.46
CA PRO A 48 20.48 27.04 21.52
C PRO A 48 19.84 25.64 21.45
N LEU A 49 20.58 24.70 20.87
CA LEU A 49 20.28 23.27 20.91
C LEU A 49 20.69 22.73 22.29
N THR A 50 19.69 22.42 23.13
CA THR A 50 19.92 21.98 24.51
C THR A 50 20.20 20.48 24.63
N HIS A 51 19.71 19.67 23.68
CA HIS A 51 19.93 18.22 23.70
C HIS A 51 20.01 17.63 22.29
N ALA A 52 21.01 16.79 22.06
CA ALA A 52 21.10 15.99 20.84
C ALA A 52 19.95 14.98 20.78
N LEU A 53 19.49 14.63 19.58
CA LEU A 53 18.45 13.63 19.39
C LEU A 53 18.95 12.26 19.91
N GLN A 54 18.29 11.72 20.93
CA GLN A 54 18.67 10.43 21.55
C GLN A 54 17.91 9.24 20.99
N VAL A 55 16.73 9.48 20.42
CA VAL A 55 15.86 8.44 19.87
C VAL A 55 16.13 8.29 18.38
N PRO A 56 16.21 7.07 17.82
CA PRO A 56 16.31 6.87 16.38
C PRO A 56 15.28 7.68 15.60
N TRP A 57 15.67 8.21 14.44
CA TRP A 57 14.80 9.08 13.65
C TRP A 57 13.46 8.43 13.31
N THR A 58 13.42 7.11 13.07
CA THR A 58 12.18 6.37 12.76
C THR A 58 11.16 6.43 13.91
N ASP A 59 11.64 6.32 15.15
CA ASP A 59 10.82 6.13 16.35
C ASP A 59 10.49 7.46 17.05
N ALA A 60 11.13 8.54 16.62
CA ALA A 60 10.84 9.89 17.10
C ALA A 60 9.41 10.34 16.72
N SER A 61 8.77 11.07 17.63
CA SER A 61 7.44 11.65 17.39
C SER A 61 7.49 12.66 16.22
N GLU A 62 6.36 12.84 15.54
CA GLU A 62 6.25 13.82 14.43
C GLU A 62 6.59 15.25 14.89
N LYS A 63 6.22 15.59 16.13
CA LYS A 63 6.60 16.88 16.75
C LYS A 63 8.11 17.00 16.92
N THR A 64 8.77 15.93 17.37
CA THR A 64 10.23 15.85 17.53
C THR A 64 10.94 15.98 16.18
N LYS A 65 10.48 15.24 15.16
CA LYS A 65 11.02 15.30 13.79
C LYS A 65 10.95 16.71 13.21
N ARG A 66 9.80 17.38 13.33
CA ARG A 66 9.61 18.77 12.88
C ARG A 66 10.53 19.74 13.62
N PHE A 67 10.63 19.60 14.94
CA PHE A 67 11.51 20.44 15.75
C PHE A 67 12.97 20.34 15.27
N TYR A 68 13.52 19.13 15.18
CA TYR A 68 14.91 18.93 14.75
C TYR A 68 15.14 19.30 13.28
N THR A 69 14.15 19.10 12.39
CA THR A 69 14.23 19.55 11.00
C THR A 69 14.31 21.07 10.91
N SER A 70 13.43 21.78 11.63
CA SER A 70 13.45 23.24 11.71
C SER A 70 14.78 23.74 12.26
N LYS A 71 15.27 23.09 13.32
CA LYS A 71 16.52 23.45 13.98
C LYS A 71 17.74 23.28 13.07
N MET A 72 17.79 22.19 12.32
CA MET A 72 18.85 21.96 11.34
C MET A 72 18.80 22.95 10.18
N SER A 73 17.60 23.35 9.74
CA SER A 73 17.43 24.37 8.71
C SER A 73 17.99 25.72 9.16
N GLU A 74 17.72 26.13 10.40
CA GLU A 74 18.28 27.37 10.98
C GLU A 74 19.81 27.34 10.97
N PHE A 75 20.39 26.21 11.38
CA PHE A 75 21.85 26.03 11.38
C PHE A 75 22.47 26.08 9.99
N ILE A 76 21.90 25.34 9.03
CA ILE A 76 22.41 25.30 7.65
C ILE A 76 22.31 26.68 7.01
N ASN A 77 21.20 27.39 7.19
CA ASN A 77 21.03 28.74 6.64
C ASN A 77 22.06 29.70 7.24
N SER A 78 22.22 29.70 8.57
CA SER A 78 23.23 30.51 9.25
C SER A 78 24.64 30.24 8.70
N LEU A 79 25.01 28.96 8.54
CA LEU A 79 26.32 28.58 8.04
C LEU A 79 26.53 28.97 6.57
N LEU A 80 25.49 28.82 5.74
CA LEU A 80 25.56 29.19 4.33
C LEU A 80 25.67 30.70 4.14
N GLU A 81 24.99 31.49 4.97
CA GLU A 81 25.08 32.96 4.94
C GLU A 81 26.46 33.45 5.39
N VAL A 82 27.08 32.79 6.36
CA VAL A 82 28.45 33.10 6.80
C VAL A 82 29.50 32.73 5.73
N VAL A 83 29.33 31.58 5.08
CA VAL A 83 30.32 31.06 4.10
C VAL A 83 30.16 31.69 2.72
N ALA A 84 28.91 31.93 2.29
CA ALA A 84 28.57 32.42 0.96
C ALA A 84 27.43 33.46 1.04
N PRO A 85 27.67 34.67 1.58
CA PRO A 85 26.62 35.67 1.85
C PRO A 85 25.81 36.06 0.61
N ASN A 86 26.42 36.03 -0.59
CA ASN A 86 25.73 36.36 -1.83
C ASN A 86 25.29 35.13 -2.65
N ASP A 87 25.86 33.95 -2.35
CA ASP A 87 25.75 32.75 -3.19
C ASP A 87 25.27 31.51 -2.41
N ALA A 88 24.72 31.70 -1.20
CA ALA A 88 24.25 30.63 -0.31
C ALA A 88 23.35 29.60 -1.03
N GLY A 89 22.45 30.07 -1.90
CA GLY A 89 21.58 29.21 -2.69
C GLY A 89 22.31 28.39 -3.76
N LEU A 90 23.35 28.94 -4.39
CA LEU A 90 24.18 28.22 -5.36
C LEU A 90 25.06 27.18 -4.66
N LEU A 91 25.63 27.54 -3.50
CA LEU A 91 26.42 26.63 -2.66
C LEU A 91 25.56 25.47 -2.16
N TRP A 92 24.33 25.73 -1.69
CA TRP A 92 23.40 24.68 -1.27
C TRP A 92 23.02 23.73 -2.41
N ARG A 93 22.84 24.26 -3.63
CA ARG A 93 22.59 23.43 -4.82
C ARG A 93 23.81 22.55 -5.12
N ALA A 94 25.01 23.11 -5.12
CA ALA A 94 26.24 22.34 -5.33
C ALA A 94 26.45 21.27 -4.26
N LEU A 95 26.12 21.55 -3.00
CA LEU A 95 26.18 20.58 -1.89
C LEU A 95 25.21 19.43 -2.07
N LYS A 96 23.98 19.69 -2.54
CA LYS A 96 22.98 18.64 -2.82
C LYS A 96 23.39 17.71 -3.96
N GLU A 97 24.10 18.22 -4.95
CA GLU A 97 24.64 17.40 -6.06
C GLU A 97 25.97 16.71 -5.69
N LEU A 98 26.53 17.00 -4.51
CA LEU A 98 27.83 16.46 -4.11
C LEU A 98 27.71 15.01 -3.65
N ARG A 99 28.03 14.09 -4.57
CA ARG A 99 28.01 12.64 -4.36
C ARG A 99 28.68 12.17 -3.06
N LYS A 100 29.77 12.82 -2.62
CA LYS A 100 30.49 12.46 -1.38
C LYS A 100 29.66 12.66 -0.11
N ILE A 101 28.83 13.71 -0.05
CA ILE A 101 27.95 13.96 1.09
C ILE A 101 26.80 12.97 1.05
N ASN A 102 26.17 12.83 -0.10
CA ASN A 102 25.04 11.90 -0.27
C ASN A 102 25.44 10.46 0.05
N GLN A 103 26.60 9.99 -0.40
CA GLN A 103 27.10 8.64 -0.09
C GLN A 103 27.36 8.39 1.40
N ARG A 104 27.65 9.44 2.19
CA ARG A 104 27.91 9.30 3.64
C ARG A 104 26.61 9.14 4.45
N TYR A 105 25.49 9.61 3.91
CA TYR A 105 24.18 9.59 4.57
C TYR A 105 23.13 8.75 3.81
N ASP A 106 23.49 8.16 2.68
CA ASP A 106 22.70 7.15 1.96
C ASP A 106 22.73 5.85 2.75
N ASP A 107 21.66 5.58 3.50
CA ASP A 107 21.43 4.34 4.23
C ASP A 107 21.01 3.17 3.32
N PHE A 108 21.31 3.24 2.01
CA PHE A 108 20.96 2.21 1.05
C PHE A 108 22.11 1.94 0.07
N LYS A 109 22.59 0.69 0.04
CA LYS A 109 23.58 0.19 -0.93
C LYS A 109 23.23 0.64 -2.35
N SER A 110 24.01 1.57 -2.89
CA SER A 110 23.71 2.22 -4.18
C SER A 110 23.74 1.26 -5.38
N SER A 111 24.31 0.06 -5.24
CA SER A 111 24.32 -0.99 -6.27
C SER A 111 23.03 -1.82 -6.29
N GLU A 112 22.45 -2.13 -5.12
CA GLU A 112 21.19 -2.90 -5.02
C GLU A 112 19.98 -2.02 -5.39
N SER A 113 20.03 -0.72 -5.07
CA SER A 113 18.97 0.24 -5.47
C SER A 113 18.83 0.42 -6.98
N THR A 114 19.94 0.42 -7.72
CA THR A 114 19.91 0.57 -9.18
C THR A 114 19.35 -0.68 -9.87
N LEU A 115 19.78 -1.87 -9.42
CA LEU A 115 19.27 -3.14 -9.93
C LEU A 115 17.79 -3.34 -9.57
N LEU A 116 17.39 -2.96 -8.36
CA LEU A 116 16.00 -2.97 -7.92
C LEU A 116 15.13 -2.02 -8.76
N THR A 117 15.63 -0.81 -9.03
CA THR A 117 14.93 0.17 -9.88
C THR A 117 14.74 -0.38 -11.30
N ALA A 118 15.78 -0.97 -11.89
CA ALA A 118 15.71 -1.57 -13.22
C ALA A 118 14.73 -2.76 -13.27
N LEU A 119 14.67 -3.59 -12.22
CA LEU A 119 13.70 -4.69 -12.10
C LEU A 119 12.27 -4.16 -11.98
N ILE A 120 12.05 -3.11 -11.18
CA ILE A 120 10.73 -2.47 -11.03
C ILE A 120 10.26 -1.85 -12.36
N GLU A 121 11.15 -1.21 -13.11
CA GLU A 121 10.84 -0.65 -14.43
C GLU A 121 10.55 -1.74 -15.46
N SER A 122 11.34 -2.81 -15.46
CA SER A 122 11.12 -3.98 -16.32
C SER A 122 9.77 -4.64 -16.05
N TYR A 123 9.37 -4.74 -14.77
CA TYR A 123 8.05 -5.25 -14.39
C TYR A 123 6.91 -4.36 -14.92
N LYS A 124 7.05 -3.04 -14.81
CA LYS A 124 6.04 -2.07 -15.28
C LYS A 124 5.88 -2.06 -16.80
N GLN A 125 6.95 -2.34 -17.54
CA GLN A 125 6.98 -2.33 -19.01
C GLN A 125 6.68 -3.69 -19.64
N ALA A 126 6.59 -4.75 -18.82
CA ALA A 126 6.28 -6.08 -19.31
C ALA A 126 4.86 -6.16 -19.91
N THR A 127 4.79 -6.52 -21.19
CA THR A 127 3.52 -6.69 -21.93
C THR A 127 2.93 -8.09 -21.76
N HIS A 128 3.78 -9.08 -21.46
CA HIS A 128 3.38 -10.48 -21.29
C HIS A 128 3.42 -10.91 -19.83
N HIS A 129 2.37 -11.60 -19.40
CA HIS A 129 2.21 -12.09 -18.02
C HIS A 129 3.39 -12.95 -17.53
N SER A 130 3.93 -13.81 -18.40
CA SER A 130 5.06 -14.67 -18.05
C SER A 130 6.32 -13.88 -17.69
N ALA A 131 6.60 -12.77 -18.40
CA ALA A 131 7.75 -11.91 -18.12
C ALA A 131 7.56 -11.18 -16.78
N SER A 132 6.37 -10.67 -16.50
CA SER A 132 6.04 -10.07 -15.19
C SER A 132 6.21 -11.07 -14.05
N GLN A 133 5.78 -12.32 -14.22
CA GLN A 133 5.92 -13.38 -13.23
C GLN A 133 7.38 -13.76 -12.97
N GLN A 134 8.21 -13.84 -14.01
CA GLN A 134 9.64 -14.12 -13.85
C GLN A 134 10.35 -13.00 -13.09
N ILE A 135 10.05 -11.74 -13.42
CA ILE A 135 10.62 -10.58 -12.72
C ILE A 135 10.22 -10.59 -11.24
N LEU A 136 8.95 -10.87 -10.93
CA LEU A 136 8.48 -11.00 -9.54
C LEU A 136 9.17 -12.15 -8.80
N SER A 137 9.41 -13.28 -9.47
CA SER A 137 10.13 -14.41 -8.88
C SER A 137 11.57 -14.06 -8.52
N VAL A 138 12.26 -13.29 -9.36
CA VAL A 138 13.62 -12.81 -9.09
C VAL A 138 13.63 -11.82 -7.93
N ILE A 139 12.66 -10.90 -7.88
CA ILE A 139 12.49 -9.94 -6.78
C ILE A 139 12.26 -10.68 -5.45
N ALA A 140 11.39 -11.71 -5.44
CA ALA A 140 11.08 -12.48 -4.24
C ALA A 140 12.23 -13.36 -3.75
N ASP A 141 13.08 -13.87 -4.64
CA ASP A 141 14.25 -14.68 -4.29
C ASP A 141 15.43 -13.83 -3.78
N LYS A 142 15.59 -12.62 -4.34
CA LYS A 142 16.79 -11.79 -4.09
C LYS A 142 16.62 -10.68 -3.07
N LEU A 143 15.39 -10.33 -2.69
CA LEU A 143 15.13 -9.22 -1.75
C LEU A 143 14.42 -9.70 -0.50
N SER A 144 14.85 -9.19 0.65
CA SER A 144 14.18 -9.41 1.92
C SER A 144 12.95 -8.48 2.06
N PHE A 145 12.05 -8.82 2.98
CA PHE A 145 10.88 -7.99 3.30
C PHE A 145 11.27 -6.56 3.70
N THR A 146 12.40 -6.41 4.40
CA THR A 146 12.97 -5.11 4.79
C THR A 146 13.43 -4.29 3.59
N ASP A 147 14.01 -4.92 2.56
CA ASP A 147 14.49 -4.24 1.34
C ASP A 147 13.33 -3.78 0.44
N LEU A 148 12.22 -4.53 0.44
CA LEU A 148 10.99 -4.14 -0.25
C LEU A 148 10.27 -2.99 0.46
N HIS A 149 10.38 -2.91 1.79
CA HIS A 149 9.67 -1.91 2.59
C HIS A 149 10.37 -0.54 2.57
N SER A 150 11.71 -0.51 2.50
CA SER A 150 12.49 0.72 2.35
C SER A 150 12.31 1.38 0.98
N CYS A 151 11.98 0.61 -0.06
CA CYS A 151 11.59 1.08 -1.39
C CYS A 151 10.18 1.70 -1.40
N SER A 152 9.97 2.71 -0.56
CA SER A 152 8.72 3.46 -0.45
C SER A 152 8.57 4.51 -1.57
N ALA A 153 8.53 4.05 -2.82
CA ALA A 153 7.90 4.78 -3.93
C ALA A 153 6.60 4.09 -4.36
N SER A 154 5.82 3.62 -3.38
CA SER A 154 4.36 3.73 -3.35
C SER A 154 3.84 3.11 -2.06
N VAL A 155 3.20 3.94 -1.23
CA VAL A 155 2.10 3.48 -0.36
C VAL A 155 1.35 2.37 -1.09
N ARG A 156 1.21 1.20 -0.45
CA ARG A 156 0.48 0.03 -0.98
C ARG A 156 -0.73 0.46 -1.82
N ARG A 157 -0.57 0.49 -3.15
CA ARG A 157 -1.65 0.34 -4.11
C ARG A 157 -1.58 -1.03 -4.80
N CYS A 158 -0.91 -2.01 -4.19
CA CYS A 158 -1.10 -3.42 -4.52
C CYS A 158 -2.45 -3.93 -3.96
N MET A 159 -3.51 -3.21 -4.33
CA MET A 159 -4.91 -3.53 -4.14
C MET A 159 -5.61 -3.53 -5.52
N GLN A 160 -4.95 -3.02 -6.57
CA GLN A 160 -5.57 -2.78 -7.88
C GLN A 160 -5.87 -4.05 -8.66
N GLY A 161 -5.15 -5.17 -8.46
CA GLY A 161 -5.45 -6.43 -9.15
C GLY A 161 -6.82 -6.99 -8.74
N LEU A 162 -6.95 -7.40 -7.48
CA LEU A 162 -8.20 -7.95 -6.94
C LEU A 162 -9.33 -6.93 -6.95
N ASN A 163 -9.06 -5.64 -6.63
CA ASN A 163 -10.10 -4.62 -6.66
C ASN A 163 -10.54 -4.27 -8.09
N ASN A 164 -9.69 -4.39 -9.12
CA ASN A 164 -10.16 -4.22 -10.50
C ASN A 164 -11.13 -5.33 -10.90
N TYR A 165 -10.90 -6.58 -10.49
CA TYR A 165 -11.85 -7.66 -10.75
C TYR A 165 -13.13 -7.52 -9.94
N LEU A 166 -13.05 -7.14 -8.66
CA LEU A 166 -14.23 -6.89 -7.83
C LEU A 166 -15.04 -5.68 -8.35
N ALA A 167 -14.37 -4.60 -8.74
CA ALA A 167 -15.01 -3.43 -9.33
C ALA A 167 -15.57 -3.76 -10.73
N GLY A 168 -14.84 -4.52 -11.54
CA GLY A 168 -15.28 -5.01 -12.84
C GLY A 168 -16.52 -5.90 -12.72
N GLY A 169 -16.50 -6.88 -11.81
CA GLY A 169 -17.64 -7.73 -11.51
C GLY A 169 -18.83 -6.92 -11.01
N ALA A 170 -18.62 -6.01 -10.05
CA ALA A 170 -19.69 -5.14 -9.56
C ALA A 170 -20.34 -4.32 -10.68
N ARG A 171 -19.54 -3.76 -11.61
CA ARG A 171 -20.02 -3.05 -12.80
C ARG A 171 -20.78 -3.97 -13.75
N ALA A 172 -20.29 -5.19 -13.99
CA ALA A 172 -20.97 -6.15 -14.85
C ALA A 172 -22.39 -6.50 -14.36
N PHE A 173 -22.59 -6.63 -13.04
CA PHE A 173 -23.94 -6.81 -12.48
C PHE A 173 -24.83 -5.57 -12.67
N ASP A 174 -24.27 -4.37 -12.61
CA ASP A 174 -25.01 -3.13 -12.86
C ASP A 174 -25.39 -3.01 -14.34
N GLU A 175 -24.49 -3.40 -15.25
CA GLU A 175 -24.75 -3.48 -16.69
C GLU A 175 -25.83 -4.52 -17.02
N LEU A 176 -25.76 -5.73 -16.45
CA LEU A 176 -26.81 -6.76 -16.62
C LEU A 176 -28.16 -6.25 -16.12
N SER A 177 -28.18 -5.52 -15.00
CA SER A 177 -29.41 -4.93 -14.49
C SER A 177 -29.98 -3.87 -15.44
N SER A 178 -29.12 -3.05 -16.05
CA SER A 178 -29.52 -2.09 -17.09
C SER A 178 -30.02 -2.77 -18.37
N ILE A 179 -29.44 -3.91 -18.76
CA ILE A 179 -29.93 -4.70 -19.90
C ILE A 179 -31.34 -5.22 -19.60
N VAL A 180 -31.61 -5.72 -18.39
CA VAL A 180 -32.94 -6.16 -17.99
C VAL A 180 -33.95 -5.00 -18.05
N ASP A 181 -33.55 -3.77 -17.66
CA ASP A 181 -34.41 -2.58 -17.81
C ASP A 181 -34.75 -2.31 -19.29
N LYS A 182 -33.77 -2.35 -20.19
CA LYS A 182 -34.01 -2.20 -21.63
C LYS A 182 -34.89 -3.31 -22.20
N LEU A 183 -34.71 -4.55 -21.74
CA LEU A 183 -35.56 -5.66 -22.15
C LEU A 183 -37.02 -5.46 -21.71
N SER A 184 -37.24 -4.89 -20.52
CA SER A 184 -38.57 -4.51 -20.03
C SER A 184 -39.24 -3.45 -20.93
N GLU A 185 -38.47 -2.48 -21.42
CA GLU A 185 -38.96 -1.46 -22.38
C GLU A 185 -39.36 -2.07 -23.74
N ILE A 186 -38.67 -3.13 -24.17
CA ILE A 186 -38.89 -3.80 -25.47
C ILE A 186 -39.99 -4.87 -25.40
N GLY A 187 -40.49 -5.21 -24.20
CA GLY A 187 -41.65 -6.09 -24.02
C GLY A 187 -41.40 -7.34 -23.17
N LEU A 188 -40.28 -7.42 -22.43
CA LEU A 188 -40.14 -8.40 -21.37
C LEU A 188 -41.17 -8.12 -20.26
N GLU A 189 -41.84 -9.16 -19.78
CA GLU A 189 -42.84 -9.02 -18.73
C GLU A 189 -42.23 -8.39 -17.47
N LYS A 190 -42.93 -7.40 -16.88
CA LYS A 190 -42.38 -6.59 -15.79
C LYS A 190 -42.05 -7.41 -14.55
N ASP A 191 -42.88 -8.40 -14.22
CA ASP A 191 -42.67 -9.32 -13.12
C ASP A 191 -41.41 -10.19 -13.31
N VAL A 192 -41.14 -10.64 -14.54
CA VAL A 192 -39.92 -11.38 -14.92
C VAL A 192 -38.71 -10.47 -14.77
N ALA A 193 -38.80 -9.24 -15.28
CA ALA A 193 -37.73 -8.24 -15.16
C ALA A 193 -37.39 -7.94 -13.69
N ASP A 194 -38.40 -7.75 -12.85
CA ASP A 194 -38.23 -7.50 -11.41
C ASP A 194 -37.56 -8.68 -10.70
N ARG A 195 -38.03 -9.92 -10.96
CA ARG A 195 -37.40 -11.14 -10.42
C ARG A 195 -35.94 -11.28 -10.85
N LEU A 196 -35.61 -10.94 -12.10
CA LEU A 196 -34.24 -11.00 -12.59
C LEU A 196 -33.36 -9.95 -11.90
N LYS A 197 -33.84 -8.73 -11.73
CA LYS A 197 -33.11 -7.68 -11.03
C LYS A 197 -32.88 -8.03 -9.56
N GLU A 198 -33.87 -8.59 -8.89
CA GLU A 198 -33.70 -9.06 -7.51
C GLU A 198 -32.67 -10.19 -7.41
N SER A 199 -32.72 -11.13 -8.35
CA SER A 199 -31.76 -12.24 -8.41
C SER A 199 -30.34 -11.78 -8.72
N LEU A 200 -30.16 -10.81 -9.63
CA LEU A 200 -28.87 -10.18 -9.93
C LEU A 200 -28.32 -9.43 -8.71
N LYS A 201 -29.17 -8.69 -7.98
CA LYS A 201 -28.78 -8.02 -6.73
C LYS A 201 -28.35 -9.02 -5.67
N SER A 202 -29.11 -10.10 -5.48
CA SER A 202 -28.80 -11.17 -4.54
C SER A 202 -27.48 -11.86 -4.89
N GLY A 203 -27.28 -12.19 -6.17
CA GLY A 203 -26.01 -12.75 -6.68
C GLY A 203 -24.81 -11.83 -6.46
N LYS A 204 -24.96 -10.53 -6.73
CA LYS A 204 -23.93 -9.50 -6.45
C LYS A 204 -23.58 -9.43 -4.97
N GLN A 205 -24.58 -9.48 -4.08
CA GLN A 205 -24.36 -9.47 -2.63
C GLN A 205 -23.70 -10.75 -2.15
N TYR A 206 -24.13 -11.90 -2.67
CA TYR A 206 -23.54 -13.20 -2.37
C TYR A 206 -22.04 -13.22 -2.67
N LEU A 207 -21.63 -12.81 -3.89
CA LEU A 207 -20.22 -12.76 -4.26
C LEU A 207 -19.40 -11.76 -3.43
N LYS A 208 -19.99 -10.61 -3.07
CA LYS A 208 -19.31 -9.56 -2.29
C LYS A 208 -19.10 -9.94 -0.82
N GLY A 209 -20.04 -10.68 -0.24
CA GLY A 209 -20.09 -10.99 1.18
C GLY A 209 -19.81 -12.45 1.47
N ASP A 210 -20.76 -13.30 1.11
CA ASP A 210 -20.90 -14.64 1.67
C ASP A 210 -20.07 -15.70 0.93
N TYR A 211 -19.81 -15.50 -0.36
CA TYR A 211 -19.01 -16.44 -1.15
C TYR A 211 -17.63 -16.65 -0.54
N LYS A 212 -17.00 -15.58 -0.02
CA LYS A 212 -15.67 -15.65 0.60
C LYS A 212 -15.62 -16.55 1.84
N VAL A 213 -16.74 -16.70 2.55
CA VAL A 213 -16.82 -17.55 3.75
C VAL A 213 -17.18 -18.99 3.39
N HIS A 214 -17.69 -19.24 2.19
CA HIS A 214 -17.94 -20.58 1.68
C HIS A 214 -16.68 -21.22 1.09
N VAL A 215 -15.74 -20.43 0.54
CA VAL A 215 -14.51 -20.94 -0.05
C VAL A 215 -13.55 -21.46 1.02
N ALA A 216 -13.16 -22.72 0.91
CA ALA A 216 -12.23 -23.41 1.80
C ALA A 216 -11.10 -24.08 1.00
N LEU A 217 -10.05 -24.55 1.68
CA LEU A 217 -8.99 -25.32 1.01
C LEU A 217 -9.55 -26.61 0.39
N GLU A 218 -10.44 -27.28 1.14
CA GLU A 218 -11.12 -28.51 0.76
C GLU A 218 -12.62 -28.33 1.02
N SER A 219 -13.46 -28.77 0.08
CA SER A 219 -14.92 -28.71 0.22
C SER A 219 -15.56 -29.77 -0.67
N THR A 220 -16.69 -30.33 -0.24
CA THR A 220 -17.48 -31.26 -1.06
C THR A 220 -18.27 -30.55 -2.17
N ILE A 221 -18.26 -29.20 -2.17
CA ILE A 221 -18.85 -28.37 -3.21
C ILE A 221 -17.72 -27.91 -4.16
N PRO A 222 -17.80 -28.23 -5.47
CA PRO A 222 -16.74 -27.94 -6.43
C PRO A 222 -16.30 -26.46 -6.44
N ASP A 223 -17.24 -25.53 -6.51
CA ASP A 223 -16.96 -24.08 -6.56
C ASP A 223 -16.34 -23.54 -5.26
N HIS A 224 -16.56 -24.23 -4.14
CA HIS A 224 -16.07 -23.81 -2.82
C HIS A 224 -14.73 -24.43 -2.48
N CYS A 225 -14.35 -25.52 -3.14
CA CYS A 225 -13.09 -26.21 -2.92
C CYS A 225 -11.99 -25.51 -3.70
N ARG A 226 -11.16 -24.71 -3.03
CA ARG A 226 -10.09 -23.96 -3.68
C ARG A 226 -9.08 -24.88 -4.38
N ALA A 227 -8.77 -26.04 -3.79
CA ALA A 227 -7.90 -27.03 -4.41
C ALA A 227 -8.46 -27.52 -5.75
N PHE A 228 -9.77 -27.79 -5.82
CA PHE A 228 -10.42 -28.27 -7.03
C PHE A 228 -10.72 -27.15 -8.04
N ALA A 229 -11.31 -26.04 -7.60
CA ALA A 229 -11.76 -24.93 -8.46
C ALA A 229 -10.60 -24.21 -9.18
N LEU A 230 -9.39 -24.25 -8.63
CA LEU A 230 -8.19 -23.67 -9.26
C LEU A 230 -7.31 -24.71 -9.96
N SER A 231 -7.71 -25.99 -9.94
CA SER A 231 -7.00 -27.08 -10.61
C SER A 231 -7.33 -27.08 -12.10
N ASP A 232 -6.35 -27.34 -12.95
CA ASP A 232 -6.57 -27.51 -14.40
C ASP A 232 -6.78 -28.99 -14.74
N PRO A 233 -7.99 -29.43 -15.11
CA PRO A 233 -8.24 -30.84 -15.42
C PRO A 233 -7.50 -31.34 -16.68
N ALA A 234 -7.01 -30.44 -17.54
CA ALA A 234 -6.31 -30.80 -18.77
C ALA A 234 -4.78 -30.83 -18.61
N ASN A 235 -4.23 -30.23 -17.54
CA ASN A 235 -2.78 -30.08 -17.37
C ASN A 235 -2.31 -30.63 -16.02
N SER A 236 -1.63 -31.77 -16.04
CA SER A 236 -1.12 -32.44 -14.84
C SER A 236 -0.15 -31.61 -14.00
N PHE A 237 0.56 -30.63 -14.58
CA PHE A 237 1.43 -29.72 -13.84
C PHE A 237 0.66 -28.69 -13.02
N TYR A 238 -0.59 -28.41 -13.37
CA TYR A 238 -1.49 -27.50 -12.67
C TYR A 238 -2.66 -28.23 -12.02
N GLN A 239 -2.60 -29.56 -11.93
CA GLN A 239 -3.58 -30.35 -11.19
C GLN A 239 -3.25 -30.37 -9.70
N THR A 240 -4.23 -29.98 -8.89
CA THR A 240 -4.22 -30.25 -7.46
C THR A 240 -5.21 -31.39 -7.18
N PRO A 241 -4.74 -32.56 -6.72
CA PRO A 241 -5.63 -33.67 -6.40
C PRO A 241 -6.39 -33.41 -5.09
N CYS A 242 -7.64 -33.87 -5.04
CA CYS A 242 -8.46 -33.88 -3.83
C CYS A 242 -8.71 -35.33 -3.39
N ASN A 243 -8.73 -35.57 -2.09
CA ASN A 243 -9.03 -36.87 -1.47
C ASN A 243 -10.53 -37.04 -1.11
N HIS A 244 -11.39 -36.15 -1.63
CA HIS A 244 -12.82 -36.09 -1.35
C HIS A 244 -13.62 -35.91 -2.65
N GLU A 245 -14.93 -36.14 -2.59
CA GLU A 245 -15.82 -36.05 -3.75
C GLU A 245 -16.51 -34.69 -3.85
N HIS A 246 -16.66 -34.17 -5.08
CA HIS A 246 -17.31 -32.89 -5.37
C HIS A 246 -18.73 -33.09 -5.93
N LYS A 247 -19.60 -33.76 -5.17
CA LYS A 247 -20.98 -34.11 -5.61
C LYS A 247 -22.06 -33.18 -5.06
N VAL A 248 -21.70 -32.30 -4.13
CA VAL A 248 -22.68 -31.41 -3.46
C VAL A 248 -22.78 -30.09 -4.24
N ALA A 249 -23.99 -29.64 -4.51
CA ALA A 249 -24.25 -28.33 -5.11
C ALA A 249 -24.56 -27.29 -4.03
N CYS A 250 -24.15 -26.04 -4.25
CA CYS A 250 -24.56 -24.92 -3.40
C CYS A 250 -25.73 -24.18 -4.05
N ASP A 251 -26.87 -24.10 -3.35
CA ASP A 251 -28.09 -23.43 -3.86
C ASP A 251 -27.84 -21.99 -4.31
N ARG A 252 -26.97 -21.25 -3.60
CA ARG A 252 -26.62 -19.87 -3.94
C ARG A 252 -25.74 -19.76 -5.18
N CYS A 253 -24.77 -20.67 -5.34
CA CYS A 253 -23.98 -20.76 -6.57
C CYS A 253 -24.86 -21.17 -7.77
N SER A 254 -25.71 -22.18 -7.58
CA SER A 254 -26.66 -22.64 -8.59
C SER A 254 -27.62 -21.54 -9.02
N SER A 255 -28.20 -20.80 -8.06
CA SER A 255 -29.11 -19.69 -8.33
C SER A 255 -28.42 -18.58 -9.12
N LEU A 256 -27.19 -18.21 -8.74
CA LEU A 256 -26.39 -17.23 -9.48
C LEU A 256 -26.11 -17.70 -10.92
N CYS A 257 -25.70 -18.96 -11.09
CA CYS A 257 -25.45 -19.54 -12.41
C CYS A 257 -26.70 -19.54 -13.28
N GLN A 258 -27.84 -19.96 -12.73
CA GLN A 258 -29.13 -20.00 -13.41
C GLN A 258 -29.53 -18.61 -13.94
N VAL A 259 -29.35 -17.56 -13.14
CA VAL A 259 -29.70 -16.19 -13.52
C VAL A 259 -28.84 -15.71 -14.68
N CYS A 260 -27.54 -15.96 -14.64
CA CYS A 260 -26.63 -15.61 -15.74
C CYS A 260 -26.99 -16.34 -17.04
N VAL A 261 -27.28 -17.65 -16.97
CA VAL A 261 -27.70 -18.45 -18.12
C VAL A 261 -29.02 -17.95 -18.68
N TYR A 262 -29.98 -17.62 -17.82
CA TYR A 262 -31.30 -17.18 -18.25
C TYR A 262 -31.26 -15.79 -18.90
N VAL A 263 -30.50 -14.84 -18.34
CA VAL A 263 -30.29 -13.52 -18.98
C VAL A 263 -29.60 -13.69 -20.33
N SER A 264 -28.58 -14.56 -20.42
CA SER A 264 -27.91 -14.88 -21.69
C SER A 264 -28.89 -15.44 -22.73
N PHE A 265 -29.77 -16.37 -22.32
CA PHE A 265 -30.78 -16.96 -23.19
C PHE A 265 -31.77 -15.90 -23.72
N ILE A 266 -32.27 -15.01 -22.85
CA ILE A 266 -33.20 -13.94 -23.25
C ILE A 266 -32.52 -12.99 -24.25
N ILE A 267 -31.28 -12.57 -23.97
CA ILE A 267 -30.52 -11.70 -24.87
C ILE A 267 -30.34 -12.38 -26.24
N HIS A 268 -29.97 -13.65 -26.24
CA HIS A 268 -29.80 -14.41 -27.48
C HIS A 268 -31.10 -14.52 -28.28
N PHE A 269 -32.21 -14.84 -27.61
CA PHE A 269 -33.53 -14.95 -28.23
C PHE A 269 -34.00 -13.62 -28.84
N HIS A 270 -33.88 -12.50 -28.10
CA HIS A 270 -34.24 -11.17 -28.61
C HIS A 270 -33.31 -10.70 -29.74
N CYS A 271 -32.03 -11.03 -29.69
CA CYS A 271 -31.08 -10.71 -30.77
C CYS A 271 -31.40 -11.49 -32.05
N GLN A 272 -31.74 -12.78 -31.94
CA GLN A 272 -32.19 -13.57 -33.09
C GLN A 272 -33.50 -13.04 -33.67
N LEU A 273 -34.49 -12.69 -32.84
CA LEU A 273 -35.74 -12.11 -33.33
C LEU A 273 -35.51 -10.77 -34.04
N SER A 274 -34.63 -9.91 -33.52
CA SER A 274 -34.29 -8.63 -34.17
C SER A 274 -33.57 -8.81 -35.51
N THR A 275 -32.79 -9.89 -35.64
CA THR A 275 -32.09 -10.26 -36.88
C THR A 275 -33.05 -10.87 -37.92
N ILE A 276 -34.07 -11.62 -37.47
CA ILE A 276 -35.07 -12.27 -38.33
C ILE A 276 -36.18 -11.31 -38.76
N TYR A 277 -36.59 -10.39 -37.89
CA TYR A 277 -37.68 -9.43 -38.11
C TYR A 277 -37.19 -8.00 -38.37
N GLY A 278 -36.01 -7.85 -39.00
CA GLY A 278 -35.33 -6.59 -39.33
C GLY A 278 -36.19 -5.33 -39.12
N GLN A 279 -35.93 -4.61 -38.03
CA GLN A 279 -36.75 -3.47 -37.64
C GLN A 279 -36.72 -2.37 -38.72
N TYR A 280 -37.92 -2.06 -39.23
CA TYR A 280 -38.32 -0.78 -39.77
C TYR A 280 -38.31 0.31 -38.69
#